data_AF-A0A8D8CSK0-F1
#
_entry.id   AF-A0A8D8CSK0-F1
#
_cell.length_a   1.000
_cell.length_b   1.000
_cell.length_c   1.000
_cell.angle_alpha   90.00
_cell.angle_beta   90.00
_cell.angle_gamma   90.00
#
_symmetry.space_group_name_H-M   'P 1'
#
loop_
_entity.id
_entity.type
_entity.pdbx_description
1 polymer ?
#
loop_
_entity_poly.entity_id
_entity_poly.type
_entity_poly.pdbx_seq_one_letter_code
_entity_poly.pdbx_strand_id
1 'polypeptide(L)'
;LERLDHLAEKFKQKCSLHESWTTGKEHLLSQKDYETASLMEIRALMRKHEAFESDLAAHQDRVEQIAAIAQELNELDYHDAATVNARCQGICDQWDNLGTLTQKRR
;
A
#
# COMPACT_ATOMS: atom_id res chain seq x y z
N LEU A 1 -11.51 -25.51 -9.68
CA LEU A 1 -12.42 -24.34 -9.74
C LEU A 1 -12.61 -23.76 -8.33
N GLU A 2 -13.21 -24.48 -7.38
CA GLU A 2 -13.41 -23.98 -5.99
C GLU A 2 -12.15 -23.46 -5.26
N ARG A 3 -10.99 -24.09 -5.46
CA ARG A 3 -9.72 -23.59 -4.88
C ARG A 3 -9.34 -22.19 -5.40
N LEU A 4 -9.48 -21.96 -6.70
CA LEU A 4 -9.10 -20.68 -7.31
C LEU A 4 -10.07 -19.57 -6.89
N ASP A 5 -11.35 -19.89 -6.74
CA ASP A 5 -12.34 -18.94 -6.24
C ASP A 5 -12.03 -18.55 -4.78
N HIS A 6 -11.68 -19.51 -3.92
CA HIS A 6 -11.26 -19.19 -2.55
C HIS A 6 -9.99 -18.32 -2.51
N LEU A 7 -9.03 -18.62 -3.38
CA LEU A 7 -7.80 -17.84 -3.50
C LEU A 7 -8.08 -16.41 -4.00
N ALA A 8 -8.98 -16.25 -4.96
CA ALA A 8 -9.44 -14.97 -5.48
C ALA A 8 -10.19 -14.15 -4.41
N GLU A 9 -11.03 -14.77 -3.58
CA GLU A 9 -11.68 -14.09 -2.45
C GLU A 9 -10.66 -13.62 -1.41
N LYS A 10 -9.65 -14.45 -1.10
CA LYS A 10 -8.53 -14.06 -0.22
C LYS A 10 -7.74 -12.88 -0.81
N PHE A 11 -7.48 -12.88 -2.12
CA PHE A 11 -6.86 -11.76 -2.83
C PHE A 11 -7.69 -10.48 -2.67
N LYS A 12 -8.99 -10.54 -2.97
CA LYS A 12 -9.90 -9.39 -2.88
C LYS A 12 -9.94 -8.81 -1.47
N GLN A 13 -10.04 -9.66 -0.45
CA GLN A 13 -10.03 -9.23 0.95
C GLN A 13 -8.73 -8.49 1.30
N LYS A 14 -7.57 -9.05 0.93
CA LYS A 14 -6.27 -8.44 1.21
C LYS A 14 -6.10 -7.10 0.48
N CYS A 15 -6.50 -7.02 -0.78
CA CYS A 15 -6.48 -5.78 -1.54
C CYS A 15 -7.33 -4.69 -0.87
N SER A 16 -8.58 -5.00 -0.50
CA SER A 16 -9.47 -4.03 0.13
C SER A 16 -8.94 -3.54 1.49
N LEU A 17 -8.28 -4.42 2.26
CA LEU A 17 -7.61 -4.02 3.50
C LEU A 17 -6.42 -3.09 3.24
N HIS A 18 -5.62 -3.36 2.20
CA HIS A 18 -4.51 -2.51 1.82
C HIS A 18 -4.98 -1.13 1.32
N GLU A 19 -5.95 -1.09 0.40
CA GLU A 19 -6.52 0.15 -0.16
C GLU A 19 -7.16 1.04 0.92
N SER A 20 -7.87 0.41 1.88
CA SER A 20 -8.41 1.14 3.04
C SER A 20 -7.31 1.78 3.88
N TRP A 21 -6.19 1.06 4.09
CA TRP A 21 -5.05 1.61 4.81
C TRP A 21 -4.34 2.72 4.03
N THR A 22 -4.20 2.63 2.70
CA THR A 22 -3.52 3.66 1.88
C THR A 22 -4.35 4.94 1.70
N THR A 23 -5.65 4.88 1.94
CA THR A 23 -6.57 6.01 1.75
C THR A 23 -6.10 7.26 2.50
N GLY A 24 -5.83 8.34 1.76
CA GLY A 24 -5.42 9.65 2.28
C GLY A 24 -3.95 9.78 2.70
N LYS A 25 -3.16 8.69 2.72
CA LYS A 25 -1.74 8.73 3.11
C LYS A 25 -0.88 9.55 2.14
N GLU A 26 -1.11 9.40 0.84
CA GLU A 26 -0.38 10.18 -0.19
C GLU A 26 -0.61 11.69 -0.06
N HIS A 27 -1.86 12.09 0.24
CA HIS A 27 -2.19 13.49 0.48
C HIS A 27 -1.43 14.02 1.68
N LEU A 28 -1.47 13.29 2.81
CA LEU A 28 -0.77 13.66 4.04
C LEU A 28 0.75 13.81 3.82
N LEU A 29 1.36 12.92 3.04
CA LEU A 29 2.79 13.01 2.73
C LEU A 29 3.13 14.23 1.86
N SER A 30 2.21 14.65 0.99
CA SER A 30 2.40 15.77 0.06
C SER A 30 2.15 17.15 0.68
N GLN A 31 1.61 17.23 1.91
CA GLN A 31 1.34 18.50 2.58
C GLN A 31 2.63 19.24 2.97
N LYS A 32 2.61 20.57 2.90
CA LYS A 32 3.70 21.45 3.33
C LYS A 32 3.40 22.18 4.65
N ASP A 33 2.78 21.47 5.57
CA ASP A 33 2.42 21.91 6.92
C ASP A 33 3.61 22.38 7.77
N TYR A 34 4.85 22.07 7.36
CA TYR A 34 6.07 22.56 8.00
C TYR A 34 6.42 24.02 7.64
N GLU A 35 5.92 24.59 6.54
CA GLU A 35 6.34 25.93 6.06
C GLU A 35 5.98 27.06 7.05
N THR A 36 4.90 26.89 7.82
CA THR A 36 4.44 27.86 8.82
C THR A 36 4.52 27.32 10.25
N ALA A 37 5.14 26.17 10.47
CA ALA A 37 5.16 25.48 11.75
C ALA A 37 6.22 26.04 12.70
N SER A 38 5.89 26.10 13.99
CA SER A 38 6.84 26.33 15.07
C SER A 38 7.80 25.15 15.27
N LEU A 39 8.91 25.38 15.98
CA LEU A 39 9.87 24.32 16.31
C LEU A 39 9.22 23.13 17.05
N MET A 40 8.23 23.39 17.91
CA MET A 40 7.53 22.33 18.63
C MET A 40 6.68 21.47 17.68
N GLU A 41 6.00 22.12 16.72
CA GLU A 41 5.18 21.45 15.72
C GLU A 41 6.05 20.65 14.75
N ILE A 42 7.18 21.20 14.29
CA ILE A 42 8.15 20.48 13.45
C ILE A 42 8.61 19.19 14.13
N ARG A 43 8.97 19.23 15.42
CA ARG A 43 9.35 18.03 16.19
C ARG A 43 8.21 17.02 16.29
N ALA A 44 6.97 17.47 16.39
CA ALA A 44 5.81 16.58 16.39
C ALA A 44 5.57 15.96 15.00
N LEU A 45 5.75 16.71 13.92
CA LEU A 45 5.68 16.23 12.54
C LEU A 45 6.75 15.17 12.27
N MET A 46 7.99 15.38 12.73
CA MET A 46 9.07 14.39 12.61
C MET A 46 8.71 13.08 13.30
N ARG A 47 8.22 13.11 14.55
CA ARG A 47 7.79 11.88 15.25
C ARG A 47 6.64 11.17 14.55
N LYS A 48 5.68 11.92 14.01
CA LYS A 48 4.59 11.34 13.19
C LYS A 48 5.14 10.68 11.93
N HIS A 49 6.15 11.27 11.31
CA HIS A 49 6.80 10.71 10.13
C HIS A 49 7.58 9.43 10.45
N GLU A 50 8.35 9.39 11.53
CA GLU A 50 9.04 8.18 11.99
C GLU A 50 8.05 7.04 12.28
N ALA A 51 6.91 7.35 12.91
CA ALA A 51 5.84 6.38 13.14
C ALA A 51 5.24 5.88 11.81
N PHE A 52 5.08 6.76 10.82
CA PHE A 52 4.62 6.40 9.49
C PHE A 52 5.63 5.49 8.76
N GLU A 53 6.93 5.78 8.82
CA GLU A 53 7.98 4.93 8.22
C GLU A 53 7.98 3.52 8.82
N SER A 54 7.77 3.41 10.14
CA SER A 54 7.63 2.12 10.82
C SER A 54 6.39 1.34 10.37
N ASP A 55 5.24 2.03 10.27
CA ASP A 55 3.99 1.46 9.76
C ASP A 55 4.12 1.00 8.31
N LEU A 56 4.79 1.80 7.46
CA LEU A 56 5.11 1.47 6.09
C LEU A 56 5.99 0.22 6.01
N ALA A 57 7.07 0.13 6.79
CA ALA A 57 7.91 -1.07 6.82
C ALA A 57 7.14 -2.33 7.22
N ALA A 58 6.23 -2.24 8.19
CA ALA A 58 5.39 -3.35 8.63
C ALA A 58 4.35 -3.82 7.59
N HIS A 59 4.03 -2.97 6.62
CA HIS A 59 3.03 -3.25 5.58
C HIS A 59 3.61 -3.84 4.30
N GLN A 60 4.93 -3.86 4.13
CA GLN A 60 5.63 -4.45 2.98
C GLN A 60 5.21 -5.90 2.72
N ASP A 61 5.22 -6.74 3.77
CA ASP A 61 4.82 -8.16 3.69
C ASP A 61 3.37 -8.34 3.18
N ARG A 62 2.48 -7.38 3.44
CA ARG A 62 1.09 -7.44 2.95
C ARG A 62 1.01 -7.23 1.44
N VAL A 63 1.82 -6.32 0.90
CA VAL A 63 1.90 -6.07 -0.55
C VAL A 63 2.51 -7.28 -1.26
N GLU A 64 3.58 -7.84 -0.70
CA GLU A 64 4.21 -9.06 -1.22
C GLU A 64 3.25 -10.25 -1.23
N GLN A 65 2.44 -10.43 -0.18
CA GLN A 65 1.41 -11.47 -0.16
C GLN A 65 0.31 -11.25 -1.19
N ILE A 66 -0.09 -10.00 -1.46
CA ILE A 66 -1.07 -9.69 -2.52
C ILE A 66 -0.48 -10.08 -3.89
N ALA A 67 0.77 -9.70 -4.15
CA ALA A 67 1.48 -10.03 -5.39
C ALA A 67 1.66 -11.54 -5.57
N ALA A 68 2.03 -12.26 -4.51
CA ALA A 68 2.18 -13.71 -4.56
C ALA A 68 0.86 -14.42 -4.89
N ILE A 69 -0.26 -13.97 -4.33
CA ILE A 69 -1.58 -14.55 -4.65
C ILE A 69 -2.01 -14.22 -6.08
N ALA A 70 -1.77 -12.99 -6.55
CA ALA A 70 -2.06 -12.62 -7.93
C ALA A 70 -1.26 -13.48 -8.92
N GLN A 71 0.03 -13.71 -8.62
CA GLN A 71 0.88 -14.58 -9.41
C GLN A 71 0.36 -16.03 -9.42
N GLU A 72 -0.01 -16.60 -8.26
CA GLU A 72 -0.58 -17.96 -8.20
C GLU A 72 -1.88 -18.06 -9.02
N LEU A 73 -2.76 -17.06 -8.96
CA LEU A 73 -3.99 -17.02 -9.78
C LEU A 73 -3.68 -16.95 -11.28
N ASN A 74 -2.64 -16.21 -11.67
CA ASN A 74 -2.20 -16.10 -13.05
C ASN A 74 -1.57 -17.39 -13.58
N GLU A 75 -0.70 -18.04 -12.80
CA GLU A 75 -0.04 -19.31 -13.16
C GLU A 75 -1.03 -20.48 -13.29
N LEU A 76 -2.18 -20.39 -12.63
CA LEU A 76 -3.24 -21.41 -12.67
C LEU A 76 -4.38 -21.07 -13.65
N ASP A 77 -4.14 -20.11 -14.57
CA ASP A 77 -5.09 -19.68 -15.61
C ASP A 77 -6.48 -19.32 -15.05
N TYR A 78 -6.52 -18.56 -13.95
CA TYR A 78 -7.78 -18.08 -13.39
C TYR A 78 -8.55 -17.26 -14.44
N HIS A 79 -9.85 -17.52 -14.56
CA HIS A 79 -10.70 -16.94 -15.62
C HIS A 79 -10.71 -15.40 -15.63
N ASP A 80 -10.48 -14.76 -14.49
CA ASP A 80 -10.41 -13.29 -14.33
C ASP A 80 -9.01 -12.79 -13.91
N ALA A 81 -7.95 -13.51 -14.32
CA ALA A 81 -6.56 -13.16 -14.01
C ALA A 81 -6.19 -11.74 -14.48
N ALA A 82 -6.76 -11.25 -15.58
CA ALA A 82 -6.52 -9.90 -16.07
C ALA A 82 -6.91 -8.82 -15.06
N THR A 83 -8.08 -8.96 -14.42
CA THR A 83 -8.57 -8.02 -13.39
C THR A 83 -7.72 -8.11 -12.12
N VAL A 84 -7.35 -9.33 -11.71
CA VAL A 84 -6.46 -9.59 -10.58
C VAL A 84 -5.10 -8.91 -10.78
N ASN A 85 -4.48 -9.11 -11.95
CA ASN A 85 -3.19 -8.53 -12.29
C ASN A 85 -3.25 -7.00 -12.35
N ALA A 86 -4.28 -6.43 -12.98
CA ALA A 86 -4.45 -4.97 -13.04
C ALA A 86 -4.59 -4.36 -11.64
N ARG A 87 -5.37 -4.98 -10.75
CA ARG A 87 -5.53 -4.52 -9.37
C ARG A 87 -4.24 -4.67 -8.57
N CYS A 88 -3.53 -5.79 -8.72
CA CYS A 88 -2.24 -6.00 -8.07
C CYS A 88 -1.22 -4.94 -8.51
N GLN A 89 -1.13 -4.67 -9.81
CA GLN A 89 -0.22 -3.65 -10.34
C GLN A 89 -0.54 -2.27 -9.75
N GLY A 90 -1.82 -1.88 -9.72
CA GLY A 90 -2.21 -0.60 -9.12
C GLY A 90 -1.83 -0.47 -7.65
N ILE A 91 -1.90 -1.56 -6.88
CA ILE A 91 -1.46 -1.60 -5.48
C ILE A 91 0.07 -1.46 -5.38
N CYS A 92 0.84 -2.17 -6.21
CA CYS A 92 2.29 -2.06 -6.23
C CYS A 92 2.74 -0.64 -6.63
N ASP A 93 2.12 -0.05 -7.65
CA ASP A 93 2.42 1.32 -8.09
C ASP A 93 2.12 2.34 -6.98
N GLN A 94 0.99 2.19 -6.29
CA GLN A 94 0.63 3.03 -5.16
C GLN A 94 1.65 2.87 -4.00
N TRP A 95 2.10 1.64 -3.75
CA TRP A 95 3.08 1.35 -2.72
C TRP A 95 4.44 2.01 -3.00
N ASP A 96 4.94 1.88 -4.24
CA ASP A 96 6.19 2.51 -4.67
C ASP A 96 6.11 4.04 -4.59
N ASN A 97 4.96 4.61 -4.95
CA ASN A 97 4.70 6.04 -4.82
C ASN A 97 4.69 6.49 -3.34
N LEU A 98 4.05 5.73 -2.46
CA LEU A 98 4.09 5.99 -1.01
C LEU A 98 5.52 5.96 -0.47
N GLY A 99 6.34 4.99 -0.87
CA GLY A 99 7.76 4.94 -0.52
C GLY A 99 8.51 6.19 -0.97
N THR A 100 8.30 6.60 -2.23
CA THR A 100 8.92 7.81 -2.81
C THR A 100 8.50 9.08 -2.08
N LEU A 101 7.21 9.26 -1.81
CA LEU A 101 6.68 10.42 -1.08
C LEU A 101 7.16 10.45 0.37
N THR A 102 7.29 9.29 1.00
CA THR A 102 7.82 9.17 2.36
C THR A 102 9.26 9.65 2.41
N GLN A 103 10.12 9.15 1.52
CA GLN A 103 11.51 9.57 1.43
C GLN A 103 11.67 11.07 1.13
N LYS A 104 10.80 11.63 0.27
CA LYS A 104 10.83 13.05 -0.10
C LYS A 104 10.42 13.98 1.04
N ARG A 105 9.58 13.52 1.97
CA ARG A 105 9.08 14.30 3.10
C ARG A 105 10.10 14.44 4.24
N ARG A 106 10.99 13.45 4.38
CA ARG A 106 12.06 13.44 5.38
C ARG A 106 13.02 14.61 5.23
#